data_AF-A0A971HT60-F1
#
_entry.id   AF-A0A971HT60-F1
#
_cell.length_a   1.000
_cell.length_b   1.000
_cell.length_c   1.000
_cell.angle_alpha   90.00
_cell.angle_beta   90.00
_cell.angle_gamma   90.00
#
_symmetry.space_group_name_H-M   'P 1'
#
loop_
_entity.id
_entity.type
_entity.pdbx_description
1 polymer ?
#
loop_
_entity_poly.entity_id
_entity_poly.type
_entity_poly.pdbx_seq_one_letter_code
_entity_poly.pdbx_strand_id
1 'polypeptide(L)'
;VLEYWILIRKSSAVSAKGGGLSDSVCPNCGAEVKIGQATVCGACRSYLRNGAFDWVLTRIVQSYEWVNSNPDFVDGWNKLKELDPNFNIYNIEDICGVLFWQLRLAEKHGNPEYISRFAFPEYKEKIKAILTDTSIAQKINREGIVLGGINLQAIEFEADRVRLYVQLVWSGIPYLIDKRGKILPGSRINKCMREIYVISRPIGEQTNLDNTLSSLHCPKCGGQLKRDIVGNCEYCGFDLNDAKSWRLERIIASGEEAYRKVTEKQADKIAKQYSEYYVKKSDRRKDIVKVERMASGKEIVSAMAKILYADGVADEAEVRLLRKTAESYMLPETDLSEIVEAARDGSLEVPISDNKPLSVAIFQGMAEMAFADGVISLEEDAVLQDMAEKLNYDKYTFNMFIKKAENKSARARRQGA
;
A
#
# COMPACT_ATOMS: atom_id res chain seq x y z
N VAL A 1 12.57 0.69 17.11
CA VAL A 1 11.86 0.59 15.83
C VAL A 1 12.89 0.24 14.76
N LEU A 2 12.63 -0.78 13.95
CA LEU A 2 13.46 -1.14 12.80
C LEU A 2 12.79 -0.62 11.54
N GLU A 3 13.57 -0.04 10.64
CA GLU A 3 13.10 0.57 9.40
C GLU A 3 13.82 -0.01 8.19
N TYR A 4 13.12 -0.10 7.06
CA TYR A 4 13.69 -0.34 5.75
C TYR A 4 13.66 0.96 4.96
N TRP A 5 14.83 1.35 4.45
CA TRP A 5 15.00 2.53 3.63
C TRP A 5 15.22 2.05 2.19
N ILE A 6 14.34 2.45 1.29
CA ILE A 6 14.37 2.06 -0.12
C ILE A 6 14.93 3.21 -0.92
N LEU A 7 16.05 2.93 -1.58
CA LEU A 7 16.70 3.85 -2.49
C LEU A 7 16.71 3.27 -3.89
N ILE A 8 16.50 4.13 -4.89
CA ILE A 8 16.52 3.73 -6.29
C ILE A 8 17.59 4.51 -7.05
N ARG A 9 18.14 3.86 -8.07
CA ARG A 9 19.09 4.45 -9.00
C ARG A 9 18.91 3.82 -10.37
N LYS A 10 19.10 4.60 -11.44
CA LYS A 10 19.12 4.06 -12.80
C LYS A 10 20.30 3.09 -12.92
N SER A 11 20.07 1.93 -13.52
CA SER A 11 21.13 0.92 -13.74
C SER A 11 22.25 1.43 -14.64
N SER A 12 21.96 2.42 -15.50
CA SER A 12 22.93 3.10 -16.35
C SER A 12 23.69 4.23 -15.65
N ALA A 13 23.37 4.57 -14.40
CA ALA A 13 24.00 5.67 -13.69
C ALA A 13 25.46 5.35 -13.31
N VAL A 14 26.36 6.29 -13.57
CA VAL A 14 27.78 6.19 -13.21
C VAL A 14 28.03 7.09 -12.00
N SER A 15 28.70 6.57 -10.97
CA SER A 15 29.06 7.37 -9.78
C SER A 15 30.06 8.46 -10.15
N ALA A 16 29.76 9.70 -9.79
CA ALA A 16 30.70 10.81 -9.93
C ALA A 16 31.94 10.58 -9.04
N LYS A 17 33.10 11.04 -9.48
CA LYS A 17 34.37 10.92 -8.72
C LYS A 17 34.47 11.90 -7.53
N GLY A 18 33.56 12.86 -7.44
CA GLY A 18 33.50 13.90 -6.40
C GLY A 18 32.56 15.02 -6.85
N GLY A 19 32.07 15.83 -5.91
CA GLY A 19 30.96 16.75 -6.19
C GLY A 19 29.63 16.01 -6.32
N GLY A 20 28.55 16.78 -6.36
CA GLY A 20 27.20 16.29 -6.62
C GLY A 20 26.20 16.86 -5.64
N LEU A 21 25.04 16.20 -5.55
CA LEU A 21 23.93 16.72 -4.76
C LEU A 21 24.29 16.82 -3.27
N SER A 22 25.09 15.91 -2.73
CA SER A 22 25.57 15.97 -1.34
C SER A 22 26.43 17.21 -1.06
N ASP A 23 27.13 17.72 -2.07
CA ASP A 23 27.98 18.92 -1.98
C ASP A 23 27.25 20.19 -2.45
N SER A 24 25.92 20.15 -2.58
CA SER A 24 25.08 21.25 -3.10
C SER A 24 25.47 21.72 -4.51
N VAL A 25 25.97 20.83 -5.37
CA VAL A 25 26.32 21.14 -6.76
C VAL A 25 25.65 20.17 -7.75
N CYS A 26 25.43 20.65 -8.97
CA CYS A 26 24.82 19.87 -10.02
C CYS A 26 25.80 18.79 -10.50
N PRO A 27 25.45 17.49 -10.44
CA PRO A 27 26.34 16.43 -10.89
C PRO A 27 26.64 16.45 -12.39
N ASN A 28 25.85 17.18 -13.19
CA ASN A 28 26.04 17.29 -14.63
C ASN A 28 26.90 18.49 -15.05
N CYS A 29 26.81 19.65 -14.37
CA CYS A 29 27.50 20.87 -14.79
C CYS A 29 28.31 21.60 -13.71
N GLY A 30 28.26 21.13 -12.46
CA GLY A 30 28.97 21.74 -11.33
C GLY A 30 28.36 23.03 -10.77
N ALA A 31 27.28 23.55 -11.35
CA ALA A 31 26.60 24.74 -10.82
C ALA A 31 26.03 24.49 -9.42
N GLU A 32 26.01 25.50 -8.57
CA GLU A 32 25.41 25.43 -7.23
C GLU A 32 23.90 25.12 -7.33
N VAL A 33 23.43 24.23 -6.44
CA VAL A 33 22.03 23.81 -6.38
C VAL A 33 21.56 23.89 -4.93
N LYS A 34 20.41 24.55 -4.72
CA LYS A 34 19.70 24.46 -3.45
C LYS A 34 19.03 23.10 -3.30
N ILE A 35 19.67 22.23 -2.50
CA ILE A 35 19.17 20.90 -2.14
C ILE A 35 17.78 21.04 -1.48
N GLY A 36 16.88 20.10 -1.76
CA GLY A 36 15.54 20.04 -1.16
C GLY A 36 14.43 20.67 -2.00
N GLN A 37 14.72 21.73 -2.78
CA GLN A 37 13.73 22.38 -3.66
C GLN A 37 13.97 22.13 -5.16
N ALA A 38 15.22 22.01 -5.61
CA ALA A 38 15.50 21.82 -7.04
C ALA A 38 15.22 20.36 -7.49
N THR A 39 14.28 20.18 -8.40
CA THR A 39 14.14 18.96 -9.22
C THR A 39 14.94 19.07 -10.52
N VAL A 40 15.26 20.30 -10.95
CA VAL A 40 15.98 20.62 -12.18
C VAL A 40 17.08 21.64 -11.88
N CYS A 41 18.26 21.46 -12.46
CA CYS A 41 19.34 22.43 -12.39
C CYS A 41 18.99 23.72 -13.13
N GLY A 42 19.18 24.89 -12.50
CA GLY A 42 18.94 26.19 -13.12
C GLY A 42 19.87 26.50 -14.29
N ALA A 43 21.11 25.97 -14.27
CA ALA A 43 22.13 26.24 -15.29
C ALA A 43 22.01 25.30 -16.50
N CYS A 44 22.10 23.99 -16.29
CA CYS A 44 22.14 23.01 -17.38
C CYS A 44 20.81 22.27 -17.62
N ARG A 45 19.76 22.59 -16.85
CA ARG A 45 18.41 21.99 -16.99
C ARG A 45 18.33 20.48 -16.77
N SER A 46 19.37 19.84 -16.23
CA SER A 46 19.33 18.42 -15.88
C SER A 46 18.39 18.14 -14.71
N TYR A 47 17.63 17.04 -14.82
CA TYR A 47 16.79 16.53 -13.74
C TYR A 47 17.62 15.82 -12.68
N LEU A 48 17.54 16.31 -11.44
CA LEU A 48 18.46 15.94 -10.37
C LEU A 48 17.95 14.76 -9.53
N ARG A 49 16.63 14.53 -9.48
CA ARG A 49 16.00 13.53 -8.60
C ARG A 49 15.43 12.32 -9.34
N ASN A 50 15.91 12.05 -10.55
CA ASN A 50 15.42 10.93 -11.37
C ASN A 50 16.26 9.66 -11.26
N GLY A 51 17.21 9.61 -10.32
CA GLY A 51 18.12 8.48 -10.14
C GLY A 51 19.24 8.36 -11.20
N ALA A 52 19.40 9.35 -12.10
CA ALA A 52 20.47 9.32 -13.10
C ALA A 52 21.86 9.64 -12.55
N PHE A 53 21.93 10.38 -11.44
CA PHE A 53 23.19 10.86 -10.88
C PHE A 53 23.52 10.21 -9.53
N ASP A 54 22.53 10.07 -8.66
CA ASP A 54 22.70 9.53 -7.30
C ASP A 54 21.53 8.61 -6.93
N TRP A 55 21.67 7.91 -5.81
CA TRP A 55 20.59 7.18 -5.16
C TRP A 55 19.53 8.15 -4.66
N VAL A 56 18.27 7.86 -4.99
CA VAL A 56 17.12 8.63 -4.53
C VAL A 56 16.34 7.80 -3.52
N LEU A 57 16.20 8.31 -2.30
CA LEU A 57 15.32 7.73 -1.29
C LEU A 57 13.86 7.89 -1.75
N THR A 58 13.14 6.77 -1.89
CA THR A 58 11.73 6.77 -2.32
C THR A 58 10.77 6.42 -1.20
N ARG A 59 11.18 5.56 -0.28
CA ARG A 59 10.31 5.07 0.79
C ARG A 59 11.12 4.73 2.04
N ILE A 60 10.60 5.14 3.19
CA ILE A 60 10.99 4.60 4.51
C ILE A 60 9.74 3.88 5.03
N VAL A 61 9.92 2.65 5.49
CA VAL A 61 8.81 1.81 5.97
C VAL A 61 9.27 0.99 7.16
N GLN A 62 8.40 0.86 8.14
CA GLN A 62 8.69 0.12 9.36
C GLN A 62 8.72 -1.37 9.06
N SER A 63 9.58 -2.12 9.74
CA SER A 63 9.77 -3.55 9.46
C SER A 63 8.50 -4.37 9.65
N TYR A 64 7.61 -3.94 10.54
CA TYR A 64 6.32 -4.59 10.80
C TYR A 64 5.24 -4.25 9.77
N GLU A 65 5.44 -3.20 8.95
CA GLU A 65 4.58 -2.83 7.81
C GLU A 65 5.17 -3.30 6.47
N TRP A 66 6.40 -3.81 6.46
CA TRP A 66 7.05 -4.30 5.26
C TRP A 66 6.29 -5.46 4.62
N VAL A 67 5.95 -5.28 3.35
CA VAL A 67 5.42 -6.32 2.47
C VAL A 67 6.39 -6.45 1.29
N ASN A 68 6.84 -7.66 1.00
CA ASN A 68 7.59 -7.92 -0.24
C ASN A 68 6.62 -8.04 -1.42
N SER A 69 6.27 -6.89 -2.00
CA SER A 69 5.47 -6.81 -3.23
C SER A 69 6.39 -6.76 -4.45
N ASN A 70 6.92 -7.91 -4.90
CA ASN A 70 7.61 -7.95 -6.19
C ASN A 70 6.57 -7.79 -7.32
N PRO A 71 6.63 -6.69 -8.10
CA PRO A 71 5.63 -6.41 -9.13
C PRO A 71 5.64 -7.43 -10.29
N ASP A 72 6.73 -8.21 -10.45
CA ASP A 72 6.80 -9.27 -11.46
C ASP A 72 5.74 -10.36 -11.27
N PHE A 73 5.16 -10.46 -10.06
CA PHE A 73 4.08 -11.39 -9.76
C PHE A 73 2.68 -10.82 -10.07
N VAL A 74 2.56 -9.63 -10.63
CA VAL A 74 1.27 -9.07 -11.08
C VAL A 74 1.05 -9.45 -12.54
N ASP A 75 -0.07 -10.12 -12.86
CA ASP A 75 -0.39 -10.48 -14.25
C ASP A 75 -0.44 -9.21 -15.11
N GLY A 76 0.14 -9.29 -16.31
CA GLY A 76 0.27 -8.14 -17.20
C GLY A 76 1.47 -7.23 -16.95
N TRP A 77 2.25 -7.42 -15.88
CA TRP A 77 3.44 -6.59 -15.59
C TRP A 77 4.45 -6.60 -16.73
N ASN A 78 4.86 -7.80 -17.17
CA ASN A 78 5.83 -7.96 -18.27
C ASN A 78 5.29 -7.38 -19.58
N LYS A 79 4.01 -7.60 -19.88
CA LYS A 79 3.36 -7.01 -21.05
C LYS A 79 3.37 -5.48 -21.02
N LEU A 80 3.11 -4.88 -19.85
CA LEU A 80 3.17 -3.43 -19.69
C LEU A 80 4.61 -2.91 -19.84
N LYS A 81 5.60 -3.64 -19.33
CA LYS A 81 7.03 -3.33 -19.51
C LYS A 81 7.50 -3.46 -20.97
N GLU A 82 6.93 -4.38 -21.75
CA GLU A 82 7.21 -4.48 -23.18
C GLU A 82 6.64 -3.28 -23.95
N LEU A 83 5.43 -2.84 -23.60
CA LEU A 83 4.77 -1.69 -24.23
C LEU A 83 5.38 -0.35 -23.80
N ASP A 84 5.81 -0.25 -22.55
CA ASP A 84 6.47 0.92 -21.95
C ASP A 84 7.73 0.46 -21.21
N PRO A 85 8.88 0.36 -21.91
CA PRO A 85 10.16 -0.01 -21.31
C PRO A 85 10.56 0.87 -20.11
N ASN A 86 10.07 2.11 -20.07
CA ASN A 86 10.35 3.06 -19.01
C ASN A 86 9.43 2.92 -17.78
N PHE A 87 8.36 2.12 -17.89
CA PHE A 87 7.43 1.87 -16.80
C PHE A 87 8.16 1.31 -15.57
N ASN A 88 7.81 1.80 -14.39
CA ASN A 88 8.39 1.36 -13.14
C ASN A 88 7.40 1.61 -11.99
N ILE A 89 7.48 0.76 -10.96
CA ILE A 89 6.54 0.80 -9.84
C ILE A 89 6.70 2.07 -9.00
N TYR A 90 7.91 2.62 -8.90
CA TYR A 90 8.19 3.81 -8.10
C TYR A 90 7.47 5.07 -8.61
N ASN A 91 7.24 5.16 -9.93
CA ASN A 91 6.41 6.23 -10.48
C ASN A 91 4.96 6.13 -9.99
N ILE A 92 4.43 4.91 -9.95
CA ILE A 92 3.07 4.65 -9.50
C ILE A 92 2.95 4.92 -8.00
N GLU A 93 3.93 4.51 -7.20
CA GLU A 93 4.00 4.84 -5.77
C GLU A 93 4.00 6.36 -5.54
N ASP A 94 4.84 7.12 -6.26
CA ASP A 94 4.89 8.58 -6.16
C ASP A 94 3.55 9.24 -6.56
N ILE A 95 2.97 8.84 -7.70
CA ILE A 95 1.68 9.39 -8.17
C ILE A 95 0.56 9.10 -7.16
N CYS A 96 0.43 7.86 -6.70
CA CYS A 96 -0.61 7.47 -5.75
C CYS A 96 -0.42 8.14 -4.38
N GLY A 97 0.82 8.28 -3.89
CA GLY A 97 1.12 8.97 -2.65
C GLY A 97 0.80 10.47 -2.74
N VAL A 98 1.16 11.13 -3.84
CA VAL A 98 0.80 12.53 -4.10
C VAL A 98 -0.71 12.69 -4.17
N LEU A 99 -1.39 11.86 -4.96
CA LEU A 99 -2.84 11.89 -5.12
C LEU A 99 -3.57 11.66 -3.79
N PHE A 100 -3.08 10.75 -2.94
CA PHE A 100 -3.60 10.54 -1.59
C PHE A 100 -3.58 11.84 -0.78
N TRP A 101 -2.43 12.52 -0.71
CA TRP A 101 -2.34 13.77 0.04
C TRP A 101 -3.13 14.92 -0.58
N GLN A 102 -3.24 14.97 -1.92
CA GLN A 102 -4.07 15.96 -2.61
C GLN A 102 -5.57 15.76 -2.33
N LEU A 103 -6.04 14.51 -2.25
CA LEU A 103 -7.41 14.21 -1.82
C LEU A 103 -7.67 14.69 -0.39
N ARG A 104 -6.74 14.45 0.56
CA ARG A 104 -6.87 14.95 1.93
C ARG A 104 -6.88 16.48 2.00
N LEU A 105 -6.12 17.16 1.14
CA LEU A 105 -6.18 18.63 1.02
C LEU A 105 -7.52 19.09 0.44
N ALA A 106 -8.04 18.41 -0.59
CA ALA A 106 -9.35 18.69 -1.16
C ALA A 106 -10.45 18.58 -0.10
N GLU A 107 -10.43 17.51 0.69
CA GLU A 107 -11.35 17.28 1.82
C GLU A 107 -11.23 18.35 2.90
N LYS A 108 -10.00 18.62 3.36
CA LYS A 108 -9.73 19.58 4.43
C LYS A 108 -10.12 21.01 4.07
N HIS A 109 -9.91 21.40 2.81
CA HIS A 109 -10.19 22.75 2.33
C HIS A 109 -11.53 22.88 1.61
N GLY A 110 -12.27 21.79 1.42
CA GLY A 110 -13.50 21.78 0.62
C GLY A 110 -13.29 22.21 -0.83
N ASN A 111 -12.09 22.00 -1.39
CA ASN A 111 -11.70 22.47 -2.72
C ASN A 111 -11.32 21.29 -3.64
N PRO A 112 -12.16 20.93 -4.64
CA PRO A 112 -11.85 19.82 -5.54
C PRO A 112 -10.68 20.10 -6.49
N GLU A 113 -10.19 21.34 -6.61
CA GLU A 113 -9.11 21.67 -7.56
C GLU A 113 -7.76 21.04 -7.22
N TYR A 114 -7.54 20.67 -5.95
CA TYR A 114 -6.33 19.95 -5.52
C TYR A 114 -6.09 18.63 -6.29
N ILE A 115 -7.16 17.99 -6.80
CA ILE A 115 -7.05 16.72 -7.53
C ILE A 115 -7.14 16.86 -9.05
N SER A 116 -7.34 18.07 -9.59
CA SER A 116 -7.61 18.30 -11.03
C SER A 116 -6.58 17.66 -11.97
N ARG A 117 -5.29 17.72 -11.59
CA ARG A 117 -4.18 17.16 -12.37
C ARG A 117 -4.09 15.64 -12.34
N PHE A 118 -4.62 15.03 -11.27
CA PHE A 118 -4.38 13.63 -10.96
C PHE A 118 -5.62 12.76 -11.14
N ALA A 119 -6.81 13.36 -11.28
CA ALA A 119 -8.08 12.65 -11.44
C ALA A 119 -8.75 13.02 -12.76
N PHE A 120 -9.56 12.12 -13.29
CA PHE A 120 -10.45 12.42 -14.41
C PHE A 120 -11.54 13.44 -14.00
N PRO A 121 -12.02 14.28 -14.94
CA PRO A 121 -13.05 15.29 -14.64
C PRO A 121 -14.31 14.71 -13.97
N GLU A 122 -14.73 13.52 -14.37
CA GLU A 122 -15.90 12.82 -13.83
C GLU A 122 -15.72 12.51 -12.35
N TYR A 123 -14.53 12.03 -11.95
CA TYR A 123 -14.23 11.75 -10.54
C TYR A 123 -14.12 13.04 -9.73
N LYS A 124 -13.54 14.09 -10.30
CA LYS A 124 -13.48 15.40 -9.67
C LYS A 124 -14.88 15.95 -9.37
N GLU A 125 -15.81 15.88 -10.32
CA GLU A 125 -17.20 16.33 -10.08
C GLU A 125 -17.90 15.47 -9.01
N LYS A 126 -17.61 14.16 -8.95
CA LYS A 126 -18.08 13.30 -7.85
C LYS A 126 -17.57 13.80 -6.48
N ILE A 127 -16.27 14.10 -6.38
CA ILE A 127 -15.67 14.62 -5.13
C ILE A 127 -16.28 15.98 -4.77
N LYS A 128 -16.41 16.89 -5.74
CA LYS A 128 -17.06 18.19 -5.54
C LYS A 128 -18.46 18.04 -4.98
N ALA A 129 -19.28 17.15 -5.54
CA ALA A 129 -20.62 16.87 -5.05
C ALA A 129 -20.61 16.45 -3.57
N ILE A 130 -19.72 15.51 -3.19
CA ILE A 130 -19.54 15.06 -1.80
C ILE A 130 -19.13 16.21 -0.87
N LEU A 131 -18.16 17.03 -1.30
CA LEU A 131 -17.65 18.14 -0.48
C LEU A 131 -18.70 19.23 -0.24
N THR A 132 -19.52 19.51 -1.26
CA THR A 132 -20.57 20.54 -1.22
C THR A 132 -21.93 20.06 -0.71
N ASP A 133 -22.09 18.76 -0.43
CA ASP A 133 -23.37 18.22 0.04
C ASP A 133 -23.74 18.79 1.42
N THR A 134 -24.80 19.61 1.43
CA THR A 134 -25.34 20.28 2.62
C THR A 134 -26.39 19.46 3.34
N SER A 135 -26.85 18.34 2.75
CA SER A 135 -27.80 17.41 3.38
C SER A 135 -27.14 16.63 4.52
N ILE A 136 -25.83 16.42 4.44
CA ILE A 136 -25.02 15.72 5.44
C ILE A 136 -24.99 16.55 6.74
N ALA A 137 -25.63 16.02 7.79
CA ALA A 137 -25.70 16.69 9.09
C ALA A 137 -24.36 16.69 9.85
N GLN A 138 -23.57 15.64 9.65
CA GLN A 138 -22.29 15.42 10.32
C GLN A 138 -21.29 14.86 9.31
N LYS A 139 -20.11 15.47 9.24
CA LYS A 139 -19.02 15.02 8.36
C LYS A 139 -17.99 14.24 9.18
N ILE A 140 -17.49 13.15 8.61
CA ILE A 140 -16.34 12.42 9.16
C ILE A 140 -15.07 13.09 8.66
N ASN A 141 -14.25 13.59 9.57
CA ASN A 141 -12.88 14.00 9.31
C ASN A 141 -11.90 13.05 9.99
N ARG A 142 -10.61 13.21 9.69
CA ARG A 142 -9.54 12.38 10.23
C ARG A 142 -8.33 13.20 10.62
N GLU A 143 -7.70 12.83 11.71
CA GLU A 143 -6.42 13.37 12.18
C GLU A 143 -5.41 12.24 12.39
N GLY A 144 -4.13 12.59 12.60
CA GLY A 144 -3.08 11.60 12.76
C GLY A 144 -2.94 10.68 11.53
N ILE A 145 -3.19 11.21 10.33
CA ILE A 145 -3.21 10.40 9.10
C ILE A 145 -1.79 9.92 8.79
N VAL A 146 -1.64 8.60 8.61
CA VAL A 146 -0.38 7.95 8.20
C VAL A 146 -0.64 7.13 6.94
N LEU A 147 0.14 7.36 5.89
CA LEU A 147 0.15 6.51 4.70
C LEU A 147 1.18 5.39 4.91
N GLY A 148 0.71 4.16 5.11
CA GLY A 148 1.56 3.02 5.46
C GLY A 148 2.06 2.23 4.25
N GLY A 149 1.26 2.10 3.18
CA GLY A 149 1.64 1.28 2.03
C GLY A 149 0.93 1.64 0.73
N ILE A 150 1.62 1.40 -0.38
CA ILE A 150 1.09 1.53 -1.74
C ILE A 150 1.55 0.28 -2.51
N ASN A 151 0.60 -0.54 -2.95
CA ASN A 151 0.89 -1.85 -3.53
C ASN A 151 0.10 -2.06 -4.82
N LEU A 152 0.77 -2.31 -5.95
CA LEU A 152 0.11 -2.71 -7.19
C LEU A 152 -0.52 -4.10 -7.02
N GLN A 153 -1.82 -4.21 -7.25
CA GLN A 153 -2.58 -5.45 -7.09
C GLN A 153 -2.91 -6.11 -8.42
N ALA A 154 -3.28 -5.32 -9.44
CA ALA A 154 -3.67 -5.84 -10.74
C ALA A 154 -3.44 -4.84 -11.87
N ILE A 155 -3.27 -5.39 -13.08
CA ILE A 155 -3.21 -4.65 -14.34
C ILE A 155 -4.33 -5.17 -15.25
N GLU A 156 -5.11 -4.27 -15.82
CA GLU A 156 -6.14 -4.57 -16.82
C GLU A 156 -5.86 -3.81 -18.11
N PHE A 157 -5.92 -4.51 -19.24
CA PHE A 157 -5.76 -3.90 -20.57
C PHE A 157 -7.13 -3.79 -21.22
N GLU A 158 -7.53 -2.56 -21.54
CA GLU A 158 -8.67 -2.26 -22.38
C GLU A 158 -8.22 -1.98 -23.82
N ALA A 159 -9.15 -1.59 -24.70
CA ALA A 159 -8.83 -1.32 -26.10
C ALA A 159 -7.97 -0.05 -26.30
N ASP A 160 -8.21 1.00 -25.51
CA ASP A 160 -7.57 2.32 -25.65
C ASP A 160 -6.65 2.68 -24.47
N ARG A 161 -6.77 1.98 -23.33
CA ARG A 161 -6.08 2.31 -22.08
C ARG A 161 -5.62 1.07 -21.31
N VAL A 162 -4.64 1.29 -20.45
CA VAL A 162 -4.24 0.35 -19.40
C VAL A 162 -4.72 0.92 -18.07
N ARG A 163 -5.34 0.06 -17.24
CA ARG A 163 -5.83 0.38 -15.90
C ARG A 163 -5.00 -0.38 -14.87
N LEU A 164 -4.63 0.31 -13.80
CA LEU A 164 -3.94 -0.24 -12.65
C LEU A 164 -4.86 -0.18 -11.43
N TYR A 165 -4.86 -1.26 -10.66
CA TYR A 165 -5.51 -1.34 -9.36
C TYR A 165 -4.41 -1.29 -8.30
N VAL A 166 -4.34 -0.17 -7.59
CA VAL A 166 -3.28 0.09 -6.61
C VAL A 166 -3.91 0.18 -5.23
N GLN A 167 -3.54 -0.71 -4.33
CA GLN A 167 -4.02 -0.67 -2.95
C GLN A 167 -3.21 0.34 -2.15
N LEU A 168 -3.91 1.28 -1.52
CA LEU A 168 -3.36 2.15 -0.49
C LEU A 168 -3.80 1.63 0.87
N VAL A 169 -2.82 1.47 1.77
CA VAL A 169 -3.03 1.14 3.17
C VAL A 169 -2.65 2.35 3.99
N TRP A 170 -3.57 2.87 4.78
CA TRP A 170 -3.36 4.06 5.57
C TRP A 170 -4.19 4.02 6.85
N SER A 171 -3.80 4.78 7.85
CA SER A 171 -4.54 4.90 9.10
C SER A 171 -4.86 6.35 9.42
N GLY A 172 -5.86 6.54 10.26
CA GLY A 172 -6.22 7.85 10.80
C GLY A 172 -7.29 7.73 11.86
N ILE A 173 -7.32 8.70 12.75
CA ILE A 173 -8.30 8.77 13.84
C ILE A 173 -9.53 9.51 13.32
N PRO A 174 -10.68 8.84 13.13
CA PRO A 174 -11.90 9.50 12.70
C PRO A 174 -12.45 10.38 13.81
N TYR A 175 -13.04 11.50 13.43
CA TYR A 175 -13.84 12.34 14.32
C TYR A 175 -14.96 13.01 13.54
N LEU A 176 -16.10 13.17 14.19
CA LEU A 176 -17.28 13.79 13.58
C LEU A 176 -17.26 15.30 13.81
N ILE A 177 -17.68 16.05 12.80
CA ILE A 177 -17.87 17.49 12.85
C ILE A 177 -19.28 17.83 12.42
N ASP A 178 -19.97 18.69 13.17
CA ASP A 178 -21.28 19.22 12.76
C ASP A 178 -21.17 20.33 11.71
N LYS A 179 -22.32 20.82 11.23
CA LYS A 179 -22.37 21.92 10.25
C LYS A 179 -21.75 23.24 10.72
N ARG A 180 -21.53 23.43 12.03
CA ARG A 180 -20.92 24.63 12.62
C ARG A 180 -19.41 24.48 12.82
N GLY A 181 -18.84 23.34 12.44
CA GLY A 181 -17.42 23.06 12.65
C GLY A 181 -17.09 22.52 14.05
N LYS A 182 -18.10 22.21 14.88
CA LYS A 182 -17.87 21.67 16.22
C LYS A 182 -17.56 20.19 16.14
N ILE A 183 -16.45 19.78 16.76
CA ILE A 183 -16.11 18.37 16.94
C ILE A 183 -17.12 17.73 17.90
N LEU A 184 -17.75 16.64 17.46
CA LEU A 184 -18.71 15.88 18.24
C LEU A 184 -18.00 14.80 19.07
N PRO A 185 -18.51 14.49 20.28
CA PRO A 185 -18.00 13.36 21.06
C PRO A 185 -18.18 12.04 20.30
N GLY A 186 -17.21 11.15 20.39
CA GLY A 186 -17.23 9.84 19.73
C GLY A 186 -15.96 9.04 19.98
N SER A 187 -15.95 7.80 19.52
CA SER A 187 -14.75 6.95 19.55
C SER A 187 -13.62 7.59 18.74
N ARG A 188 -12.42 7.62 19.33
CA ARG A 188 -11.20 8.23 18.78
C ARG A 188 -10.12 7.18 18.57
N ILE A 189 -10.54 5.99 18.16
CA ILE A 189 -9.66 4.84 17.90
C ILE A 189 -9.11 4.97 16.48
N ASN A 190 -7.79 4.81 16.35
CA ASN A 190 -7.12 4.81 15.05
C ASN A 190 -7.69 3.69 14.17
N LYS A 191 -8.16 4.03 12.96
CA LYS A 191 -8.71 3.04 12.02
C LYS A 191 -7.73 2.84 10.87
N CYS A 192 -7.43 1.59 10.56
CA CYS A 192 -6.74 1.21 9.34
C CYS A 192 -7.75 1.11 8.20
N MET A 193 -7.41 1.68 7.05
CA MET A 193 -8.24 1.72 5.84
C MET A 193 -7.47 1.13 4.67
N ARG A 194 -8.21 0.44 3.80
CA ARG A 194 -7.69 -0.15 2.57
C ARG A 194 -8.55 0.30 1.41
N GLU A 195 -7.95 1.08 0.53
CA GLU A 195 -8.61 1.66 -0.62
C GLU A 195 -7.91 1.18 -1.88
N ILE A 196 -8.66 0.81 -2.91
CA ILE A 196 -8.10 0.51 -4.22
C ILE A 196 -8.27 1.73 -5.10
N TYR A 197 -7.15 2.33 -5.46
CA TYR A 197 -7.08 3.42 -6.43
C TYR A 197 -7.07 2.79 -7.82
N VAL A 198 -8.07 3.13 -8.61
CA VAL A 198 -8.17 2.73 -10.01
C VAL A 198 -7.64 3.88 -10.85
N ILE A 199 -6.41 3.73 -11.33
CA ILE A 199 -5.76 4.72 -12.20
C ILE A 199 -5.62 4.17 -13.61
N SER A 200 -5.70 5.01 -14.63
CA SER A 200 -5.48 4.57 -16.00
C SER A 200 -4.71 5.59 -16.84
N ARG A 201 -4.18 5.10 -17.96
CA ARG A 201 -3.44 5.87 -18.96
C ARG A 201 -3.68 5.27 -20.34
N PRO A 202 -3.73 6.07 -21.43
CA PRO A 202 -3.81 5.54 -22.79
C PRO A 202 -2.70 4.52 -23.09
N ILE A 203 -3.02 3.50 -23.90
CA ILE A 203 -2.03 2.53 -24.38
C ILE A 203 -1.06 3.21 -25.35
N GLY A 204 0.22 2.85 -25.26
CA GLY A 204 1.29 3.37 -26.13
C GLY A 204 2.02 4.57 -25.56
N GLU A 205 1.50 5.20 -24.51
CA GLU A 205 2.21 6.28 -23.80
C GLU A 205 3.41 5.73 -23.02
N GLN A 206 4.53 6.45 -23.12
CA GLN A 206 5.79 6.09 -22.47
C GLN A 206 5.94 6.82 -21.14
N THR A 207 6.45 6.14 -20.12
CA THR A 207 6.77 6.77 -18.84
C THR A 207 7.91 7.76 -19.00
N ASN A 208 7.71 8.99 -18.52
CA ASN A 208 8.75 10.01 -18.50
C ASN A 208 9.75 9.71 -17.38
N LEU A 209 10.99 9.38 -17.77
CA LEU A 209 12.08 9.05 -16.85
C LEU A 209 12.75 10.27 -16.20
N ASP A 210 12.37 11.49 -16.58
CA ASP A 210 12.97 12.72 -16.04
C ASP A 210 12.29 13.18 -14.75
N ASN A 211 10.99 12.93 -14.60
CA ASN A 211 10.19 13.41 -13.47
C ASN A 211 9.49 12.29 -12.70
N THR A 212 9.94 11.04 -12.87
CA THR A 212 9.32 9.81 -12.31
C THR A 212 9.03 9.87 -10.81
N LEU A 213 9.84 10.61 -10.05
CA LEU A 213 9.77 10.75 -8.58
C LEU A 213 9.43 12.19 -8.16
N SER A 214 8.68 12.91 -9.01
CA SER A 214 8.42 14.34 -8.83
C SER A 214 7.06 14.74 -9.36
N SER A 215 6.03 13.92 -9.10
CA SER A 215 4.67 14.10 -9.65
C SER A 215 4.00 15.42 -9.22
N LEU A 216 4.45 16.06 -8.14
CA LEU A 216 4.00 17.42 -7.77
C LEU A 216 4.52 18.53 -8.69
N HIS A 217 5.60 18.28 -9.44
CA HIS A 217 6.23 19.26 -10.33
C HIS A 217 5.67 19.18 -11.75
N CYS A 218 5.96 20.20 -12.56
CA CYS A 218 5.61 20.19 -13.97
C CYS A 218 6.37 19.06 -14.69
N PRO A 219 5.68 18.18 -15.44
CA PRO A 219 6.33 17.07 -16.12
C PRO A 219 7.23 17.48 -17.29
N LYS A 220 7.04 18.70 -17.82
CA LYS A 220 7.84 19.22 -18.94
C LYS A 220 9.08 19.99 -18.49
N CYS A 221 8.95 20.90 -17.52
CA CYS A 221 10.05 21.79 -17.13
C CYS A 221 10.61 21.52 -15.73
N GLY A 222 9.98 20.62 -14.97
CA GLY A 222 10.31 20.33 -13.57
C GLY A 222 9.99 21.46 -12.58
N GLY A 223 9.39 22.56 -13.01
CA GLY A 223 9.02 23.67 -12.12
C GLY A 223 8.06 23.24 -11.01
N GLN A 224 8.25 23.76 -9.80
CA GLN A 224 7.39 23.46 -8.66
C GLN A 224 6.03 24.13 -8.83
N LEU A 225 4.97 23.33 -8.80
CA LEU A 225 3.62 23.81 -9.04
C LEU A 225 2.90 24.12 -7.73
N LYS A 226 1.98 25.10 -7.78
CA LYS A 226 0.98 25.28 -6.72
C LYS A 226 0.12 24.02 -6.60
N ARG A 227 -0.36 23.74 -5.39
CA ARG A 227 -1.04 22.46 -5.10
C ARG A 227 -2.41 22.37 -5.77
N ASP A 228 -3.12 23.49 -5.87
CA ASP A 228 -4.44 23.66 -6.48
C ASP A 228 -4.37 24.24 -7.89
N ILE A 229 -3.22 24.14 -8.56
CA ILE A 229 -3.07 24.67 -9.92
C ILE A 229 -3.96 23.91 -10.91
N VAL A 230 -4.57 24.66 -11.81
CA VAL A 230 -5.44 24.16 -12.89
C VAL A 230 -4.95 24.72 -14.22
N GLY A 231 -5.08 23.92 -15.29
CA GLY A 231 -4.74 24.36 -16.64
C GLY A 231 -3.24 24.31 -16.88
N ASN A 232 -2.63 25.44 -17.25
CA ASN A 232 -1.25 25.46 -17.74
C ASN A 232 -0.22 25.72 -16.63
N CYS A 233 0.98 25.16 -16.79
CA CYS A 233 2.14 25.45 -15.98
C CYS A 233 2.52 26.93 -16.07
N GLU A 234 2.55 27.62 -14.93
CA GLU A 234 2.91 29.05 -14.84
C GLU A 234 4.32 29.36 -15.35
N TYR A 235 5.22 28.38 -15.43
CA TYR A 235 6.62 28.58 -15.84
C TYR A 235 6.87 28.32 -17.33
N CYS A 236 6.20 27.33 -17.93
CA CYS A 236 6.52 26.87 -19.29
C CYS A 236 5.29 26.70 -20.19
N GLY A 237 4.09 27.02 -19.71
CA GLY A 237 2.84 26.93 -20.44
C GLY A 237 2.34 25.51 -20.72
N PHE A 238 3.03 24.47 -20.23
CA PHE A 238 2.61 23.07 -20.43
C PHE A 238 1.20 22.82 -19.89
N ASP A 239 0.34 22.17 -20.67
CA ASP A 239 -1.01 21.79 -20.23
C ASP A 239 -0.93 20.69 -19.17
N LEU A 240 -1.28 21.01 -17.93
CA LEU A 240 -1.22 20.06 -16.81
C LEU A 240 -2.41 19.09 -16.78
N ASN A 241 -3.40 19.27 -17.66
CA ASN A 241 -4.50 18.33 -17.86
C ASN A 241 -4.19 17.27 -18.92
N ASP A 242 -2.92 17.16 -19.34
CA ASP A 242 -2.45 16.20 -20.34
C ASP A 242 -3.06 14.81 -20.13
N ALA A 243 -3.82 14.35 -21.14
CA ALA A 243 -4.51 13.06 -21.14
C ALA A 243 -3.55 11.85 -21.18
N LYS A 244 -2.25 12.10 -21.36
CA LYS A 244 -1.22 11.06 -21.49
C LYS A 244 -0.65 10.56 -20.17
N SER A 245 -0.97 11.19 -19.04
CA SER A 245 -0.47 10.77 -17.72
C SER A 245 -1.43 9.79 -17.03
N TRP A 246 -0.94 9.07 -16.02
CA TRP A 246 -1.80 8.24 -15.16
C TRP A 246 -2.79 9.13 -14.39
N ARG A 247 -4.08 8.82 -14.47
CA ARG A 247 -5.15 9.57 -13.79
C ARG A 247 -6.10 8.65 -13.03
N LEU A 248 -6.57 9.12 -11.88
CA LEU A 248 -7.55 8.47 -11.04
C LEU A 248 -8.94 8.50 -11.68
N GLU A 249 -9.46 7.31 -11.97
CA GLU A 249 -10.84 7.11 -12.41
C GLU A 249 -11.79 7.05 -11.22
N ARG A 250 -11.40 6.31 -10.18
CA ARG A 250 -12.20 6.10 -8.96
C ARG A 250 -11.38 5.47 -7.84
N ILE A 251 -11.91 5.59 -6.63
CA ILE A 251 -11.50 4.83 -5.46
C ILE A 251 -12.61 3.85 -5.14
N ILE A 252 -12.25 2.58 -4.97
CA ILE A 252 -13.16 1.47 -4.67
C ILE A 252 -12.70 0.72 -3.43
N ALA A 253 -13.63 0.01 -2.79
CA ALA A 253 -13.31 -0.88 -1.68
C ALA A 253 -12.69 -2.19 -2.20
N SER A 254 -11.84 -2.83 -1.41
CA SER A 254 -11.23 -4.12 -1.77
C SER A 254 -12.24 -5.27 -1.94
N GLY A 255 -13.47 -5.12 -1.41
CA GLY A 255 -14.55 -6.09 -1.59
C GLY A 255 -15.42 -5.85 -2.83
N GLU A 256 -15.17 -4.80 -3.63
CA GLU A 256 -16.02 -4.47 -4.77
C GLU A 256 -15.89 -5.52 -5.89
N GLU A 257 -17.04 -5.97 -6.42
CA GLU A 257 -17.12 -7.02 -7.43
C GLU A 257 -16.27 -6.75 -8.68
N ALA A 258 -16.18 -5.48 -9.10
CA ALA A 258 -15.37 -5.08 -10.24
C ALA A 258 -13.88 -5.34 -10.03
N TYR A 259 -13.39 -5.21 -8.79
CA TYR A 259 -12.00 -5.53 -8.43
C TYR A 259 -11.79 -7.04 -8.33
N ARG A 260 -12.70 -7.75 -7.64
CA ARG A 260 -12.64 -9.21 -7.47
C ARG A 260 -12.57 -9.96 -8.80
N LYS A 261 -13.37 -9.56 -9.79
CA LYS A 261 -13.35 -10.17 -11.13
C LYS A 261 -11.99 -10.05 -11.83
N VAL A 262 -11.25 -8.97 -11.58
CA VAL A 262 -9.92 -8.78 -12.17
C VAL A 262 -8.90 -9.63 -11.42
N THR A 263 -8.92 -9.61 -10.10
CA THR A 263 -7.94 -10.35 -9.29
C THR A 263 -8.14 -11.87 -9.32
N GLU A 264 -9.39 -12.36 -9.34
CA GLU A 264 -9.69 -13.79 -9.46
C GLU A 264 -9.16 -14.40 -10.76
N LYS A 265 -9.30 -13.69 -11.89
CA LYS A 265 -8.72 -14.10 -13.18
C LYS A 265 -7.19 -14.21 -13.15
N GLN A 266 -6.55 -13.46 -12.25
CA GLN A 266 -5.10 -13.39 -12.11
C GLN A 266 -4.59 -14.38 -11.05
N ALA A 267 -5.39 -14.70 -10.02
CA ALA A 267 -5.00 -15.48 -8.85
C ALA A 267 -4.39 -16.86 -9.19
N ASP A 268 -4.90 -17.56 -10.20
CA ASP A 268 -4.38 -18.88 -10.58
C ASP A 268 -3.06 -18.82 -11.33
N LYS A 269 -2.87 -17.82 -12.19
CA LYS A 269 -1.58 -17.59 -12.86
C LYS A 269 -0.51 -17.14 -11.87
N ILE A 270 -0.88 -16.24 -10.97
CA ILE A 270 -0.01 -15.71 -9.91
C ILE A 270 0.45 -16.85 -9.00
N ALA A 271 -0.47 -17.70 -8.54
CA ALA A 271 -0.14 -18.88 -7.72
C ALA A 271 0.84 -19.84 -8.43
N LYS A 272 0.64 -20.08 -9.72
CA LYS A 272 1.52 -20.93 -10.53
C LYS A 272 2.91 -20.30 -10.69
N GLN A 273 2.99 -19.02 -11.04
CA GLN A 273 4.26 -18.29 -11.16
C GLN A 273 5.02 -18.22 -9.83
N TYR A 274 4.33 -17.99 -8.72
CA TYR A 274 4.92 -18.03 -7.39
C TYR A 274 5.52 -19.40 -7.06
N SER A 275 4.76 -20.48 -7.26
CA SER A 275 5.26 -21.84 -6.98
C SER A 275 6.47 -22.18 -7.86
N GLU A 276 6.46 -21.83 -9.15
CA GLU A 276 7.59 -22.06 -10.07
C GLU A 276 8.84 -21.21 -9.72
N TYR A 277 8.67 -19.94 -9.34
CA TYR A 277 9.76 -19.05 -8.91
C TYR A 277 10.48 -19.60 -7.67
N TYR A 278 9.72 -20.05 -6.67
CA TYR A 278 10.29 -20.59 -5.44
C TYR A 278 10.84 -22.02 -5.61
N VAL A 279 10.23 -22.87 -6.45
CA VAL A 279 10.71 -24.23 -6.73
C VAL A 279 12.08 -24.20 -7.44
N LYS A 280 12.29 -23.31 -8.42
CA LYS A 280 13.58 -23.19 -9.12
C LYS A 280 14.74 -22.71 -8.23
N LYS A 281 14.46 -21.95 -7.16
CA LYS A 281 15.47 -21.51 -6.17
C LYS A 281 15.75 -22.55 -5.08
N SER A 282 14.88 -23.55 -4.92
CA SER A 282 14.94 -24.52 -3.82
C SER A 282 16.00 -25.64 -3.98
N ASP A 283 16.62 -25.75 -5.16
CA ASP A 283 17.64 -26.79 -5.42
C ASP A 283 18.99 -26.51 -4.72
N ARG A 284 19.16 -25.30 -4.16
CA ARG A 284 20.23 -24.98 -3.21
C ARG A 284 19.72 -25.06 -1.78
N ARG A 285 19.51 -26.30 -1.30
CA ARG A 285 19.00 -26.67 0.04
C ARG A 285 19.78 -26.14 1.27
N LYS A 286 20.77 -25.26 1.10
CA LYS A 286 21.49 -24.58 2.20
C LYS A 286 21.48 -23.04 2.11
N ASP A 287 21.04 -22.49 0.98
CA ASP A 287 20.79 -21.05 0.81
C ASP A 287 19.28 -20.77 0.84
N ILE A 288 18.56 -21.47 1.72
CA ILE A 288 17.21 -21.08 2.16
C ILE A 288 17.39 -19.79 2.96
N VAL A 289 17.69 -18.70 2.24
CA VAL A 289 17.46 -17.35 2.72
C VAL A 289 16.00 -17.38 3.16
N LYS A 290 15.81 -17.24 4.48
CA LYS A 290 14.53 -17.05 5.17
C LYS A 290 13.55 -16.44 4.20
N VAL A 291 12.55 -17.22 3.79
CA VAL A 291 11.45 -16.77 2.91
C VAL A 291 11.05 -15.39 3.39
N GLU A 292 11.37 -14.38 2.59
CA GLU A 292 11.19 -12.97 2.92
C GLU A 292 9.72 -12.78 3.26
N ARG A 293 9.44 -12.17 4.43
CA ARG A 293 8.10 -12.01 5.00
C ARG A 293 7.16 -11.40 3.94
N MET A 294 6.29 -12.22 3.35
CA MET A 294 5.36 -11.81 2.30
C MET A 294 4.11 -11.10 2.85
N ALA A 295 3.86 -11.25 4.15
CA ALA A 295 2.86 -10.51 4.91
C ALA A 295 3.53 -9.57 5.89
N SER A 296 2.93 -8.40 6.10
CA SER A 296 3.38 -7.50 7.15
C SER A 296 3.11 -8.13 8.52
N GLY A 297 4.03 -7.92 9.47
CA GLY A 297 3.85 -8.40 10.84
C GLY A 297 2.58 -7.85 11.48
N LYS A 298 2.26 -6.59 11.17
CA LYS A 298 1.05 -5.90 11.63
C LYS A 298 -0.22 -6.61 11.16
N GLU A 299 -0.28 -7.11 9.94
CA GLU A 299 -1.44 -7.83 9.41
C GLU A 299 -1.62 -9.20 10.03
N ILE A 300 -0.52 -9.95 10.22
CA ILE A 300 -0.58 -11.25 10.92
C ILE A 300 -1.08 -11.05 12.35
N VAL A 301 -0.50 -10.09 13.09
CA VAL A 301 -0.91 -9.77 14.46
C VAL A 301 -2.36 -9.27 14.51
N SER A 302 -2.80 -8.47 13.54
CA SER A 302 -4.20 -8.05 13.43
C SER A 302 -5.15 -9.24 13.21
N ALA A 303 -4.76 -10.17 12.35
CA ALA A 303 -5.55 -11.38 12.09
C ALA A 303 -5.66 -12.28 13.32
N MET A 304 -4.54 -12.46 14.03
CA MET A 304 -4.50 -13.16 15.31
C MET A 304 -5.39 -12.48 16.35
N ALA A 305 -5.30 -11.15 16.51
CA ALA A 305 -6.12 -10.40 17.45
C ALA A 305 -7.62 -10.53 17.15
N LYS A 306 -8.00 -10.60 15.87
CA LYS A 306 -9.40 -10.81 15.46
C LYS A 306 -9.94 -12.18 15.90
N ILE A 307 -9.11 -13.22 15.87
CA ILE A 307 -9.46 -14.55 16.39
C ILE A 307 -9.56 -14.51 17.91
N LEU A 308 -8.53 -14.00 18.58
CA LEU A 308 -8.43 -13.96 20.05
C LEU A 308 -9.61 -13.25 20.73
N TYR A 309 -10.28 -12.30 20.06
CA TYR A 309 -11.44 -11.60 20.61
C TYR A 309 -12.77 -12.01 19.96
N ALA A 310 -12.81 -13.12 19.22
CA ALA A 310 -14.01 -13.57 18.52
C ALA A 310 -15.14 -13.98 19.48
N ASP A 311 -14.81 -14.63 20.60
CA ASP A 311 -15.75 -15.06 21.63
C ASP A 311 -15.85 -14.06 22.81
N GLY A 312 -15.07 -12.98 22.78
CA GLY A 312 -15.00 -11.97 23.83
C GLY A 312 -14.20 -12.37 25.08
N VAL A 313 -13.58 -13.55 25.09
CA VAL A 313 -12.71 -14.05 26.16
C VAL A 313 -11.29 -14.11 25.64
N ALA A 314 -10.32 -13.64 26.43
CA ALA A 314 -8.91 -13.70 26.05
C ALA A 314 -8.15 -14.50 27.11
N ASP A 315 -7.77 -15.74 26.78
CA ASP A 315 -6.98 -16.59 27.66
C ASP A 315 -5.52 -16.10 27.76
N GLU A 316 -4.87 -16.43 28.88
CA GLU A 316 -3.49 -16.04 29.13
C GLU A 316 -2.51 -16.61 28.08
N ALA A 317 -2.75 -17.82 27.57
CA ALA A 317 -1.93 -18.42 26.51
C ALA A 317 -2.05 -17.68 25.18
N GLU A 318 -3.26 -17.27 24.81
CA GLU A 318 -3.54 -16.50 23.59
C GLU A 318 -2.90 -15.11 23.65
N VAL A 319 -3.08 -14.40 24.77
CA VAL A 319 -2.48 -13.08 24.99
C VAL A 319 -0.95 -13.15 24.93
N ARG A 320 -0.35 -14.16 25.56
CA ARG A 320 1.11 -14.40 25.47
C ARG A 320 1.55 -14.69 24.04
N LEU A 321 0.80 -15.49 23.28
CA LEU A 321 1.12 -15.79 21.89
C LEU A 321 1.05 -14.54 21.02
N LEU A 322 0.01 -13.71 21.18
CA LEU A 322 -0.15 -12.46 20.44
C LEU A 322 1.04 -11.52 20.68
N ARG A 323 1.38 -11.28 21.96
CA ARG A 323 2.51 -10.44 22.36
C ARG A 323 3.85 -10.94 21.83
N LYS A 324 4.13 -12.23 22.01
CA LYS A 324 5.37 -12.84 21.50
C LYS A 324 5.48 -12.72 19.98
N THR A 325 4.36 -12.85 19.27
CA THR A 325 4.33 -12.69 17.81
C THR A 325 4.59 -11.23 17.45
N ALA A 326 3.92 -10.27 18.09
CA ALA A 326 4.15 -8.84 17.90
C ALA A 326 5.62 -8.45 18.13
N GLU A 327 6.24 -8.93 19.21
CA GLU A 327 7.67 -8.74 19.50
C GLU A 327 8.57 -9.31 18.40
N SER A 328 8.26 -10.50 17.86
CA SER A 328 9.05 -11.11 16.79
C SER A 328 9.05 -10.32 15.48
N TYR A 329 8.03 -9.47 15.29
CA TYR A 329 7.92 -8.51 14.20
C TYR A 329 8.37 -7.10 14.56
N MET A 330 8.79 -6.87 15.82
CA MET A 330 9.15 -5.57 16.37
C MET A 330 8.01 -4.54 16.28
N LEU A 331 6.77 -5.01 16.42
CA LEU A 331 5.58 -4.16 16.48
C LEU A 331 5.58 -3.40 17.82
N PRO A 332 5.48 -2.06 17.83
CA PRO A 332 5.42 -1.27 19.06
C PRO A 332 4.18 -1.62 19.92
N GLU A 333 4.31 -1.51 21.25
CA GLU A 333 3.20 -1.77 22.17
C GLU A 333 2.01 -0.82 21.94
N THR A 334 2.27 0.40 21.43
CA THR A 334 1.23 1.34 21.03
C THR A 334 0.38 0.80 19.88
N ASP A 335 1.02 0.31 18.81
CA ASP A 335 0.32 -0.31 17.68
C ASP A 335 -0.41 -1.60 18.11
N LEU A 336 0.21 -2.42 18.97
CA LEU A 336 -0.44 -3.63 19.50
C LEU A 336 -1.70 -3.28 20.31
N SER A 337 -1.62 -2.24 21.15
CA SER A 337 -2.76 -1.76 21.94
C SER A 337 -3.90 -1.28 21.04
N GLU A 338 -3.60 -0.51 20.00
CA GLU A 338 -4.60 -0.06 19.02
C GLU A 338 -5.27 -1.24 18.29
N ILE A 339 -4.49 -2.26 17.90
CA ILE A 339 -5.02 -3.49 17.29
C ILE A 339 -5.95 -4.23 18.25
N VAL A 340 -5.54 -4.37 19.51
CA VAL A 340 -6.34 -5.04 20.56
C VAL A 340 -7.64 -4.29 20.83
N GLU A 341 -7.61 -2.97 20.92
CA GLU A 341 -8.81 -2.14 21.10
C GLU A 341 -9.77 -2.27 19.92
N ALA A 342 -9.24 -2.21 18.68
CA ALA A 342 -10.04 -2.41 17.47
C ALA A 342 -10.59 -3.84 17.34
N ALA A 343 -9.89 -4.85 17.87
CA ALA A 343 -10.40 -6.22 17.90
C ALA A 343 -11.57 -6.34 18.89
N ARG A 344 -11.43 -5.78 20.09
CA ARG A 344 -12.43 -5.82 21.16
C ARG A 344 -13.74 -5.11 20.80
N ASP A 345 -13.67 -3.99 20.07
CA ASP A 345 -14.87 -3.26 19.62
C ASP A 345 -15.46 -3.82 18.31
N GLY A 346 -14.89 -4.90 17.77
CA GLY A 346 -15.33 -5.56 16.54
C GLY A 346 -15.01 -4.80 15.25
N SER A 347 -14.27 -3.70 15.32
CA SER A 347 -13.95 -2.85 14.16
C SER A 347 -12.69 -3.26 13.41
N LEU A 348 -11.95 -4.28 13.88
CA LEU A 348 -10.72 -4.72 13.26
C LEU A 348 -10.97 -5.41 11.91
N GLU A 349 -10.47 -4.77 10.85
CA GLU A 349 -10.45 -5.33 9.51
C GLU A 349 -9.15 -6.06 9.20
N VAL A 350 -9.29 -7.35 8.92
CA VAL A 350 -8.19 -8.21 8.46
C VAL A 350 -8.18 -8.18 6.93
N PRO A 351 -7.02 -7.95 6.30
CA PRO A 351 -6.95 -7.90 4.85
C PRO A 351 -7.34 -9.24 4.24
N ILE A 352 -8.25 -9.18 3.27
CA ILE A 352 -8.49 -10.27 2.33
C ILE A 352 -7.57 -9.97 1.14
N SER A 353 -6.67 -10.90 0.83
CA SER A 353 -5.75 -10.76 -0.30
C SER A 353 -5.82 -11.97 -1.20
N ASP A 354 -5.98 -11.73 -2.50
CA ASP A 354 -5.91 -12.77 -3.53
C ASP A 354 -4.46 -13.23 -3.81
N ASN A 355 -3.47 -12.56 -3.20
CA ASN A 355 -2.09 -13.03 -3.18
C ASN A 355 -2.01 -14.28 -2.27
N LYS A 356 -2.02 -15.47 -2.89
CA LYS A 356 -2.08 -16.76 -2.18
C LYS A 356 -1.02 -16.89 -1.06
N PRO A 357 0.27 -16.53 -1.27
CA PRO A 357 1.25 -16.54 -0.18
C PRO A 357 0.92 -15.63 1.01
N LEU A 358 0.40 -14.42 0.75
CA LEU A 358 -0.01 -13.48 1.80
C LEU A 358 -1.20 -14.04 2.60
N SER A 359 -2.23 -14.52 1.89
CA SER A 359 -3.40 -15.12 2.54
C SER A 359 -3.06 -16.38 3.33
N VAL A 360 -2.12 -17.21 2.84
CA VAL A 360 -1.59 -18.37 3.56
C VAL A 360 -0.94 -17.96 4.88
N ALA A 361 -0.12 -16.91 4.89
CA ALA A 361 0.57 -16.44 6.08
C ALA A 361 -0.41 -15.87 7.13
N ILE A 362 -1.39 -15.07 6.68
CA ILE A 362 -2.45 -14.51 7.53
C ILE A 362 -3.30 -15.63 8.12
N PHE A 363 -3.81 -16.54 7.29
CA PHE A 363 -4.67 -17.64 7.72
C PHE A 363 -3.94 -18.60 8.66
N GLN A 364 -2.66 -18.87 8.40
CA GLN A 364 -1.84 -19.64 9.34
C GLN A 364 -1.73 -18.96 10.70
N GLY A 365 -1.53 -17.64 10.76
CA GLY A 365 -1.52 -16.89 12.01
C GLY A 365 -2.85 -17.00 12.76
N MET A 366 -3.98 -16.87 12.05
CA MET A 366 -5.32 -17.04 12.61
C MET A 366 -5.53 -18.43 13.20
N ALA A 367 -5.22 -19.49 12.43
CA ALA A 367 -5.36 -20.87 12.89
C ALA A 367 -4.43 -21.18 14.07
N GLU A 368 -3.20 -20.65 14.07
CA GLU A 368 -2.29 -20.81 15.21
C GLU A 368 -2.79 -20.10 16.48
N MET A 369 -3.47 -18.96 16.34
CA MET A 369 -4.09 -18.29 17.47
C MET A 369 -5.25 -19.09 18.05
N ALA A 370 -6.16 -19.60 17.22
CA ALA A 370 -7.33 -20.37 17.66
C ALA A 370 -6.98 -21.68 18.40
N PHE A 371 -5.72 -22.13 18.30
CA PHE A 371 -5.22 -23.32 19.01
C PHE A 371 -4.23 -22.97 20.12
N ALA A 372 -4.07 -21.72 20.50
CA ALA A 372 -3.05 -21.31 21.46
C ALA A 372 -3.26 -21.94 22.85
N ASP A 373 -4.52 -22.03 23.28
CA ASP A 373 -4.96 -22.72 24.49
C ASP A 373 -5.20 -24.22 24.24
N GLY A 374 -5.52 -24.57 22.99
CA GLY A 374 -5.68 -25.91 22.49
C GLY A 374 -7.07 -26.39 22.20
N VAL A 375 -8.08 -25.54 22.32
CA VAL A 375 -9.46 -25.83 21.97
C VAL A 375 -9.98 -24.66 21.15
N ILE A 376 -10.58 -24.93 19.99
CA ILE A 376 -11.22 -23.88 19.19
C ILE A 376 -12.66 -23.71 19.67
N SER A 377 -13.09 -22.48 19.95
CA SER A 377 -14.49 -22.15 20.26
C SER A 377 -15.38 -22.14 19.00
N LEU A 378 -16.71 -22.10 19.17
CA LEU A 378 -17.62 -22.05 18.02
C LEU A 378 -17.48 -20.73 17.25
N GLU A 379 -17.24 -19.65 17.98
CA GLU A 379 -17.07 -18.30 17.46
C GLU A 379 -15.76 -18.17 16.67
N GLU A 380 -14.66 -18.73 17.17
CA GLU A 380 -13.38 -18.78 16.45
C GLU A 380 -13.46 -19.61 15.17
N ASP A 381 -14.08 -20.79 15.24
CA ASP A 381 -14.29 -21.64 14.08
C ASP A 381 -15.15 -20.92 13.02
N ALA A 382 -16.19 -20.19 13.44
CA ALA A 382 -16.99 -19.38 12.54
C ALA A 382 -16.17 -18.28 11.83
N VAL A 383 -15.29 -17.58 12.55
CA VAL A 383 -14.39 -16.57 11.95
C VAL A 383 -13.38 -17.21 10.99
N LEU A 384 -12.84 -18.40 11.32
CA LEU A 384 -11.93 -19.13 10.44
C LEU A 384 -12.65 -19.63 9.18
N GLN A 385 -13.88 -20.12 9.29
CA GLN A 385 -14.68 -20.55 8.14
C GLN A 385 -15.04 -19.37 7.24
N ASP A 386 -15.53 -18.25 7.80
CA ASP A 386 -15.82 -17.02 7.04
C ASP A 386 -14.58 -16.51 6.30
N MET A 387 -13.41 -16.52 6.95
CA MET A 387 -12.16 -16.15 6.29
C MET A 387 -11.76 -17.14 5.19
N ALA A 388 -11.92 -18.44 5.41
CA ALA A 388 -11.59 -19.46 4.42
C ALA A 388 -12.48 -19.34 3.16
N GLU A 389 -13.78 -19.07 3.35
CA GLU A 389 -14.71 -18.80 2.25
C GLU A 389 -14.30 -17.54 1.47
N LYS A 390 -13.99 -16.44 2.17
CA LYS A 390 -13.51 -15.20 1.54
C LYS A 390 -12.20 -15.37 0.76
N LEU A 391 -11.37 -16.32 1.17
CA LEU A 391 -10.11 -16.68 0.50
C LEU A 391 -10.27 -17.79 -0.56
N ASN A 392 -11.49 -18.27 -0.80
CA ASN A 392 -11.80 -19.40 -1.69
C ASN A 392 -11.00 -20.67 -1.36
N TYR A 393 -10.78 -20.96 -0.07
CA TYR A 393 -10.12 -22.19 0.37
C TYR A 393 -11.11 -23.36 0.39
N ASP A 394 -10.70 -24.47 -0.23
CA ASP A 394 -11.46 -25.70 -0.15
C ASP A 394 -11.35 -26.36 1.24
N LYS A 395 -12.25 -27.31 1.51
CA LYS A 395 -12.30 -28.04 2.79
C LYS A 395 -10.99 -28.76 3.10
N TYR A 396 -10.26 -29.20 2.08
CA TYR A 396 -8.97 -29.87 2.24
C TYR A 396 -7.91 -28.89 2.77
N THR A 397 -7.79 -27.73 2.12
CA THR A 397 -6.86 -26.65 2.47
C THR A 397 -7.14 -26.13 3.87
N PHE A 398 -8.41 -25.88 4.20
CA PHE A 398 -8.85 -25.51 5.54
C PHE A 398 -8.37 -26.52 6.60
N ASN A 399 -8.72 -27.80 6.44
CA ASN A 399 -8.35 -28.85 7.39
C ASN A 399 -6.83 -29.04 7.53
N MET A 400 -6.08 -28.81 6.44
CA MET A 400 -4.62 -28.85 6.48
C MET A 400 -4.05 -27.77 7.40
N PHE A 401 -4.57 -26.52 7.36
CA PHE A 401 -4.15 -25.44 8.26
C PHE A 401 -4.49 -25.75 9.71
N ILE A 402 -5.73 -26.18 9.98
CA ILE A 402 -6.20 -26.55 11.31
C ILE A 402 -5.30 -27.64 11.91
N LYS A 403 -5.06 -28.74 11.17
CA LYS A 403 -4.21 -29.84 11.62
C LYS A 403 -2.76 -29.40 11.85
N LYS A 404 -2.24 -28.47 11.04
CA LYS A 404 -0.88 -27.92 11.23
C LYS A 404 -0.79 -27.10 12.52
N ALA A 405 -1.78 -26.26 12.79
CA ALA A 405 -1.85 -25.44 14.00
C ALA A 405 -2.01 -26.31 15.26
N GLU A 406 -2.91 -27.30 15.23
CA GLU A 406 -3.10 -28.29 16.30
C GLU A 406 -1.79 -29.00 16.67
N ASN A 407 -1.08 -29.52 15.66
CA ASN A 407 0.21 -30.20 15.86
C ASN A 407 1.28 -29.27 16.45
N LYS A 408 1.29 -27.99 16.05
CA LYS A 408 2.24 -26.99 16.56
C LYS A 408 1.93 -26.67 18.03
N SER A 409 0.65 -26.45 18.36
CA SER A 409 0.20 -26.21 19.74
C SER A 409 0.50 -27.41 20.65
N ALA A 410 0.21 -28.64 20.20
CA ALA A 410 0.52 -29.86 20.94
C ALA A 410 2.03 -30.01 21.21
N ARG A 411 2.89 -29.66 20.24
CA ARG A 411 4.36 -29.66 20.43
C ARG A 411 4.81 -28.60 21.43
N ALA A 412 4.26 -27.39 21.35
CA ALA A 412 4.60 -26.30 22.27
C ALA A 412 4.21 -26.64 23.72
N ARG A 413 3.02 -27.19 23.93
CA ARG A 413 2.56 -27.65 25.25
C ARG A 413 3.41 -28.79 25.83
N ARG A 414 3.92 -29.69 24.99
CA ARG A 414 4.87 -30.74 25.40
C ARG A 414 6.29 -30.25 25.71
N GLN A 415 6.67 -29.06 25.22
CA GLN A 415 8.00 -28.47 25.45
C GLN A 415 8.01 -27.46 26.61
N GLY A 416 6.84 -26.97 27.01
CA GLY A 416 6.65 -26.08 28.17
C GLY A 416 6.13 -26.78 29.44
N ALA A 417 5.78 -28.07 29.34
CA ALA A 417 5.58 -28.99 30.48
C ALA A 417 6.87 -29.79 30.69
#